data_AF-A0A670IP48-F1
#
_entry.id   AF-A0A670IP48-F1
#
_cell.length_a   1.000
_cell.length_b   1.000
_cell.length_c   1.000
_cell.angle_alpha   90.00
_cell.angle_beta   90.00
_cell.angle_gamma   90.00
#
_symmetry.space_group_name_H-M   'P 1'
#
loop_
_entity.id
_entity.type
_entity.pdbx_description
1 polymer ?
#
loop_
_entity_poly.entity_id
_entity_poly.type
_entity_poly.pdbx_seq_one_letter_code
_entity_poly.pdbx_strand_id
1 'polypeptide(L)'
;MWALSVCWVLLGTLGAGSAQLMFKKIHNVSFDVCNTTEIIIPCIVTNLQRFSREEMFLNWKIDGKEFFTYDGYENRYFKNNTFLSVDLLDILNLTAGVASIKMSLKEAVPGNYTCIVVERNREGEHVIELRYGTPFWFQPVESFLVIGAAILAVALFLLQVGYVAVKFEMSLLKKISFGLVALIVMIIVVPGAALLVKEGFTLASQFGLGLVVLPTILLVPPLFFVFQSVFEKPPLFAIILIILKALGYLIAVAGLATSLPECPPKQTSVVIAGLGIIDIVAAIAFIYMVVIVKNPVCIAVP
;
A
#
# COMPACT_ATOMS: atom_id res chain seq x y z
N MET A 1 -43.46 -6.82 -69.01
CA MET A 1 -42.11 -6.23 -68.80
C MET A 1 -42.18 -4.94 -67.95
N TRP A 2 -42.80 -4.98 -66.76
CA TRP A 2 -42.93 -3.80 -65.88
C TRP A 2 -42.73 -4.11 -64.39
N ALA A 3 -42.30 -5.34 -64.05
CA ALA A 3 -42.08 -5.77 -62.67
C ALA A 3 -40.60 -5.75 -62.23
N LEU A 4 -39.66 -5.55 -63.17
CA LEU A 4 -38.21 -5.61 -62.89
C LEU A 4 -37.56 -4.24 -62.65
N SER A 5 -38.27 -3.14 -62.91
CA SER A 5 -37.72 -1.78 -62.73
C SER A 5 -37.89 -1.20 -61.32
N VAL A 6 -38.76 -1.80 -60.49
CA VAL A 6 -39.08 -1.27 -59.15
C VAL A 6 -38.14 -1.83 -58.08
N CYS A 7 -37.51 -3.00 -58.32
CA CYS A 7 -36.56 -3.59 -57.38
C CYS A 7 -35.18 -2.90 -57.35
N TRP A 8 -34.84 -2.06 -58.32
CA TRP A 8 -33.56 -1.33 -58.32
C TRP A 8 -33.61 0.02 -57.59
N VAL A 9 -34.80 0.59 -57.39
CA VAL A 9 -34.95 1.85 -56.63
C VAL A 9 -34.88 1.61 -55.11
N LEU A 10 -35.16 0.39 -54.64
CA LEU A 10 -35.10 0.05 -53.22
C LEU A 10 -33.71 -0.44 -52.74
N LEU A 11 -32.75 -0.65 -53.63
CA LEU A 11 -31.37 -1.02 -53.25
C LEU A 11 -30.40 0.19 -53.14
N GLY A 12 -30.88 1.40 -53.42
CA GLY A 12 -30.06 2.62 -53.42
C GLY A 12 -29.92 3.36 -52.08
N THR A 13 -30.56 2.89 -51.00
CA THR A 13 -30.56 3.59 -49.69
C THR A 13 -29.72 2.92 -48.61
N LEU A 14 -29.00 1.85 -48.92
CA LEU A 14 -28.14 1.13 -47.95
C LEU A 14 -26.70 1.69 -47.85
N GLY A 15 -26.52 2.97 -48.19
CA GLY A 15 -25.27 3.71 -48.06
C GLY A 15 -25.29 4.77 -46.95
N ALA A 16 -26.18 4.65 -45.96
CA ALA A 16 -26.10 5.47 -44.75
C ALA A 16 -24.84 5.06 -43.97
N GLY A 17 -23.73 5.74 -44.25
CA GLY A 17 -22.50 5.62 -43.48
C GLY A 17 -22.84 5.82 -42.00
N SER A 18 -22.53 4.82 -41.19
CA SER A 18 -22.71 4.86 -39.74
C SER A 18 -22.09 6.16 -39.20
N ALA A 19 -22.94 7.08 -38.74
CA ALA A 19 -22.55 8.36 -38.18
C ALA A 19 -22.06 8.19 -36.73
N GLN A 20 -21.21 7.18 -36.49
CA GLN A 20 -20.82 6.76 -35.15
C GLN A 20 -19.44 7.33 -34.79
N LEU A 21 -19.31 7.82 -33.56
CA LEU A 21 -18.02 8.21 -33.00
C LEU A 21 -17.23 6.96 -32.59
N MET A 22 -15.94 6.99 -32.90
CA MET A 22 -14.99 5.93 -32.64
C MET A 22 -14.10 6.34 -31.49
N PHE A 23 -13.82 5.39 -30.59
CA PHE A 23 -13.04 5.64 -29.38
C PHE A 23 -11.73 4.86 -29.40
N LYS A 24 -10.73 5.41 -28.71
CA LYS A 24 -9.52 4.67 -28.38
C LYS A 24 -9.89 3.51 -27.46
N LYS A 25 -9.54 2.29 -27.87
CA LYS A 25 -9.85 1.07 -27.11
C LYS A 25 -9.07 1.03 -25.80
N ILE A 26 -9.73 1.38 -24.70
CA ILE A 26 -9.23 1.24 -23.33
C ILE A 26 -10.28 0.44 -22.56
N HIS A 27 -9.95 -0.78 -22.16
CA HIS A 27 -10.94 -1.69 -21.59
C HIS A 27 -11.05 -1.58 -20.06
N ASN A 28 -9.96 -1.27 -19.38
CA ASN A 28 -9.95 -1.20 -17.93
C ASN A 28 -9.00 -0.11 -17.41
N VAL A 29 -9.33 0.37 -16.21
CA VAL A 29 -8.46 1.22 -15.40
C VAL A 29 -8.48 0.67 -13.99
N SER A 30 -7.31 0.34 -13.47
CA SER A 30 -7.14 -0.04 -12.08
C SER A 30 -6.77 1.17 -11.23
N PHE A 31 -7.38 1.31 -10.08
CA PHE A 31 -6.94 2.25 -9.05
C PHE A 31 -6.61 1.52 -7.77
N ASP A 32 -5.55 1.97 -7.11
CA ASP A 32 -5.09 1.41 -5.83
C ASP A 32 -5.17 2.49 -4.75
N VAL A 33 -5.04 2.08 -3.48
CA VAL A 33 -4.98 2.97 -2.31
C VAL A 33 -3.80 3.94 -2.40
N CYS A 34 -2.83 3.63 -3.25
CA CYS A 34 -1.66 4.44 -3.55
C CYS A 34 -1.90 5.58 -4.55
N ASN A 35 -3.01 5.58 -5.29
CA ASN A 35 -3.28 6.67 -6.23
C ASN A 35 -3.57 7.96 -5.47
N THR A 36 -2.78 8.99 -5.78
CA THR A 36 -2.76 10.27 -5.07
C THR A 36 -4.01 11.08 -5.39
N THR A 37 -5.03 10.89 -4.55
CA THR A 37 -6.22 11.75 -4.37
C THR A 37 -7.26 11.81 -5.48
N GLU A 38 -6.84 11.78 -6.76
CA GLU A 38 -7.71 11.87 -7.93
C GLU A 38 -7.48 10.69 -8.87
N ILE A 39 -8.56 10.11 -9.37
CA ILE A 39 -8.54 9.07 -10.38
C ILE A 39 -9.00 9.65 -11.71
N ILE A 40 -8.34 9.25 -12.80
CA ILE A 40 -8.70 9.66 -14.16
C ILE A 40 -9.29 8.46 -14.89
N ILE A 41 -10.52 8.61 -15.41
CA ILE A 41 -11.15 7.63 -16.29
C ILE A 41 -11.04 8.17 -17.72
N PRO A 42 -10.21 7.53 -18.59
CA PRO A 42 -9.93 8.05 -19.91
C PRO A 42 -11.08 7.77 -20.87
N CYS A 43 -11.45 8.79 -21.64
CA CYS A 43 -12.35 8.65 -22.78
C CYS A 43 -11.83 9.52 -23.91
N ILE A 44 -11.41 8.88 -25.00
CA ILE A 44 -10.73 9.56 -26.12
C ILE A 44 -11.41 9.18 -27.42
N VAL A 45 -12.00 10.16 -28.09
CA VAL A 45 -12.65 10.01 -29.39
C VAL A 45 -11.62 10.26 -30.50
N THR A 46 -11.55 9.34 -31.47
CA THR A 46 -10.50 9.35 -32.51
C THR A 46 -10.93 9.98 -33.83
N ASN A 47 -12.23 10.10 -34.10
CA ASN A 47 -12.79 10.58 -35.38
C ASN A 47 -13.69 11.81 -35.23
N LEU A 48 -13.33 12.74 -34.33
CA LEU A 48 -13.99 14.05 -34.23
C LEU A 48 -13.77 14.88 -35.50
N GLN A 49 -14.80 15.65 -35.85
CA GLN A 49 -14.76 16.61 -36.96
C GLN A 49 -14.32 18.01 -36.51
N ARG A 50 -13.93 18.15 -35.22
CA ARG A 50 -13.36 19.36 -34.60
C ARG A 50 -14.30 20.58 -34.69
N PHE A 51 -15.58 20.34 -34.41
CA PHE A 51 -16.56 21.41 -34.26
C PHE A 51 -16.36 22.21 -32.96
N SER A 52 -17.15 23.29 -32.78
CA SER A 52 -17.09 24.10 -31.57
C SER A 52 -17.57 23.30 -30.36
N ARG A 53 -17.16 23.72 -29.15
CA ARG A 53 -17.59 23.09 -27.89
C ARG A 53 -19.10 23.14 -27.68
N GLU A 54 -19.77 24.15 -28.24
CA GLU A 54 -21.20 24.37 -28.13
C GLU A 54 -22.03 23.25 -28.77
N GLU A 55 -21.42 22.46 -29.65
CA GLU A 55 -22.08 21.38 -30.38
C GLU A 55 -21.76 19.99 -29.79
N MET A 56 -21.16 19.97 -28.60
CA MET A 56 -20.77 18.76 -27.90
C MET A 56 -21.62 18.54 -26.66
N PHE A 57 -22.03 17.30 -26.46
CA PHE A 57 -22.70 16.85 -25.25
C PHE A 57 -22.00 15.61 -24.71
N LEU A 58 -21.80 15.57 -23.40
CA LEU A 58 -21.14 14.48 -22.70
C LEU A 58 -22.07 13.91 -21.66
N ASN A 59 -22.12 12.59 -21.59
CA ASN A 59 -22.88 11.88 -20.59
C ASN A 59 -22.08 10.68 -20.07
N TRP A 60 -21.84 10.68 -18.77
CA TRP A 60 -21.15 9.61 -18.07
C TRP A 60 -22.13 8.84 -17.19
N LYS A 61 -22.13 7.53 -17.39
CA LYS A 61 -22.97 6.58 -16.65
C LYS A 61 -22.11 5.59 -15.87
N ILE A 62 -22.58 5.22 -14.69
CA ILE A 62 -22.06 4.09 -13.91
C ILE A 62 -23.20 3.09 -13.75
N ASP A 63 -22.97 1.84 -14.17
CA ASP A 63 -23.99 0.77 -14.18
C ASP A 63 -25.34 1.22 -14.79
N GLY A 64 -25.25 1.99 -15.88
CA GLY A 64 -26.40 2.52 -16.62
C GLY A 64 -27.07 3.76 -16.03
N LYS A 65 -26.64 4.24 -14.86
CA LYS A 65 -27.17 5.46 -14.22
C LYS A 65 -26.28 6.66 -14.47
N GLU A 66 -26.89 7.77 -14.88
CA GLU A 66 -26.19 9.03 -15.14
C GLU A 66 -25.68 9.63 -13.83
N PHE A 67 -24.41 10.01 -13.81
CA PHE A 67 -23.80 10.66 -12.65
C PHE A 67 -23.08 11.97 -12.99
N PHE A 68 -22.71 12.16 -14.25
CA PHE A 68 -22.08 13.38 -14.73
C PHE A 68 -22.48 13.68 -16.17
N THR A 69 -22.92 14.91 -16.45
CA THR A 69 -23.13 15.39 -17.82
C THR A 69 -22.55 16.78 -18.02
N TYR A 70 -22.19 17.07 -19.27
CA TYR A 70 -21.79 18.41 -19.71
C TYR A 70 -22.53 18.75 -20.99
N ASP A 71 -23.25 19.87 -20.96
CA ASP A 71 -23.93 20.46 -22.11
C ASP A 71 -23.10 21.65 -22.61
N GLY A 72 -22.52 21.51 -23.81
CA GLY A 72 -21.73 22.54 -24.43
C GLY A 72 -22.54 23.77 -24.85
N TYR A 73 -23.81 23.61 -25.22
CA TYR A 73 -24.68 24.69 -25.68
C TYR A 73 -25.03 25.63 -24.52
N GLU A 74 -25.44 25.07 -23.39
CA GLU A 74 -25.72 25.84 -22.16
C GLU A 74 -24.44 26.15 -21.35
N ASN A 75 -23.32 25.50 -21.69
CA ASN A 75 -22.09 25.46 -20.91
C ASN A 75 -22.36 25.11 -19.44
N ARG A 76 -23.16 24.06 -19.22
CA ARG A 76 -23.61 23.62 -17.90
C ARG A 76 -23.15 22.20 -17.58
N TYR A 77 -22.92 21.98 -16.30
CA TYR A 77 -22.57 20.67 -15.75
C TYR A 77 -23.71 20.18 -14.87
N PHE A 78 -24.01 18.89 -14.99
CA PHE A 78 -24.80 18.18 -14.02
C PHE A 78 -23.90 17.19 -13.28
N LYS A 79 -24.03 17.17 -11.95
CA LYS A 79 -23.34 16.23 -11.08
C LYS A 79 -24.36 15.61 -10.14
N ASN A 80 -24.31 14.31 -9.99
CA ASN A 80 -25.11 13.62 -8.99
C ASN A 80 -24.58 13.95 -7.58
N ASN A 81 -25.46 14.04 -6.58
CA ASN A 81 -25.11 14.33 -5.18
C ASN A 81 -24.08 13.36 -4.58
N THR A 82 -23.98 12.13 -5.11
CA THR A 82 -22.98 11.14 -4.68
C THR A 82 -21.58 11.38 -5.29
N PHE A 83 -21.50 12.11 -6.40
CA PHE A 83 -20.28 12.32 -7.19
C PHE A 83 -20.04 13.83 -7.38
N LEU A 84 -19.79 14.57 -6.30
CA LEU A 84 -19.63 16.03 -6.37
C LEU A 84 -18.23 16.44 -6.85
N SER A 85 -17.23 15.61 -6.59
CA SER A 85 -15.83 15.87 -6.95
C SER A 85 -15.51 15.59 -8.42
N VAL A 86 -16.41 14.94 -9.16
CA VAL A 86 -16.20 14.63 -10.57
C VAL A 86 -16.09 15.91 -11.40
N ASP A 87 -15.12 15.96 -12.30
CA ASP A 87 -14.96 17.05 -13.26
C ASP A 87 -14.33 16.54 -14.56
N LEU A 88 -14.39 17.33 -15.62
CA LEU A 88 -13.60 17.05 -16.82
C LEU A 88 -12.12 17.18 -16.52
N LEU A 89 -11.31 16.33 -17.16
CA LEU A 89 -9.86 16.40 -17.07
C LEU A 89 -9.37 17.75 -17.61
N ASP A 90 -9.87 18.14 -18.78
CA ASP A 90 -9.61 19.43 -19.41
C ASP A 90 -10.70 19.77 -20.44
N ILE A 91 -11.49 20.80 -20.16
CA ILE A 91 -12.55 21.28 -21.07
C ILE A 91 -12.01 21.81 -22.41
N LEU A 92 -10.78 22.32 -22.44
CA LEU A 92 -10.19 22.86 -23.67
C LEU A 92 -9.85 21.74 -24.66
N ASN A 93 -9.47 20.57 -24.13
CA ASN A 93 -9.13 19.40 -24.94
C ASN A 93 -10.35 18.58 -25.38
N LEU A 94 -11.56 19.02 -25.02
CA LEU A 94 -12.79 18.37 -25.47
C LEU A 94 -12.92 18.39 -27.00
N THR A 95 -12.58 19.53 -27.64
CA THR A 95 -12.56 19.65 -29.11
C THR A 95 -11.44 18.84 -29.78
N ALA A 96 -10.42 18.48 -29.01
CA ALA A 96 -9.37 17.54 -29.42
C ALA A 96 -9.78 16.08 -29.19
N GLY A 97 -10.96 15.83 -28.62
CA GLY A 97 -11.53 14.50 -28.37
C GLY A 97 -11.20 13.89 -27.03
N VAL A 98 -10.70 14.68 -26.08
CA VAL A 98 -10.47 14.23 -24.71
C VAL A 98 -11.73 14.50 -23.89
N ALA A 99 -12.54 13.47 -23.71
CA ALA A 99 -13.75 13.47 -22.87
C ALA A 99 -13.51 12.79 -21.50
N SER A 100 -12.24 12.62 -21.12
CA SER A 100 -11.82 12.01 -19.86
C SER A 100 -12.30 12.81 -18.65
N ILE A 101 -12.67 12.11 -17.58
CA ILE A 101 -13.07 12.70 -16.31
C ILE A 101 -12.03 12.41 -15.23
N LYS A 102 -11.98 13.29 -14.23
CA LYS A 102 -11.27 13.10 -12.97
C LYS A 102 -12.25 13.14 -11.81
N MET A 103 -12.03 12.36 -10.76
CA MET A 103 -12.84 12.40 -9.54
C MET A 103 -12.00 12.02 -8.32
N SER A 104 -12.48 12.35 -7.13
CA SER A 104 -11.85 11.93 -5.89
C SER A 104 -11.92 10.41 -5.72
N LEU A 105 -10.83 9.84 -5.18
CA LEU A 105 -10.77 8.42 -4.83
C LEU A 105 -11.92 7.97 -3.91
N LYS A 106 -12.45 8.87 -3.06
CA LYS A 106 -13.55 8.56 -2.12
C LYS A 106 -14.89 8.32 -2.82
N GLU A 107 -15.07 8.91 -4.00
CA GLU A 107 -16.28 8.78 -4.82
C GLU A 107 -16.10 7.74 -5.93
N ALA A 108 -14.89 7.25 -6.15
CA ALA A 108 -14.60 6.23 -7.16
C ALA A 108 -15.13 4.86 -6.72
N VAL A 109 -16.12 4.34 -7.45
CA VAL A 109 -16.75 3.06 -7.16
C VAL A 109 -16.37 2.05 -8.25
N PRO A 110 -15.89 0.84 -7.91
CA PRO A 110 -15.60 -0.17 -8.92
C PRO A 110 -16.86 -0.55 -9.69
N GLY A 111 -16.76 -0.63 -11.01
CA GLY A 111 -17.93 -0.86 -11.87
C GLY A 111 -17.68 -0.50 -13.33
N ASN A 112 -18.74 -0.59 -14.13
CA ASN A 112 -18.67 -0.28 -15.56
C ASN A 112 -19.06 1.17 -15.79
N TYR A 113 -18.07 1.98 -16.18
CA TYR A 113 -18.26 3.37 -16.55
C TYR A 113 -18.47 3.46 -18.06
N THR A 114 -19.57 4.08 -18.47
CA THR A 114 -19.88 4.33 -19.88
C THR A 114 -19.70 5.81 -20.16
N CYS A 115 -18.81 6.11 -21.09
CA CYS A 115 -18.63 7.44 -21.66
C CYS A 115 -19.46 7.54 -22.92
N ILE A 116 -20.40 8.47 -22.97
CA ILE A 116 -21.20 8.77 -24.15
C ILE A 116 -20.83 10.18 -24.61
N VAL A 117 -20.44 10.29 -25.87
CA VAL A 117 -20.10 11.56 -26.51
C VAL A 117 -21.03 11.77 -27.69
N VAL A 118 -21.62 12.96 -27.74
CA VAL A 118 -22.45 13.39 -28.87
C VAL A 118 -21.82 14.63 -29.47
N GLU A 119 -21.66 14.62 -30.78
CA GLU A 119 -21.20 15.75 -31.60
C GLU A 119 -22.23 15.96 -32.71
N ARG A 120 -23.09 16.99 -32.57
CA ARG A 120 -24.29 17.21 -33.40
C ARG A 120 -25.17 15.95 -33.48
N ASN A 121 -25.17 15.29 -34.64
CA ASN A 121 -25.97 14.10 -34.95
C ASN A 121 -25.15 12.80 -34.84
N ARG A 122 -23.87 12.89 -34.46
CA ARG A 122 -23.00 11.73 -34.29
C ARG A 122 -22.91 11.40 -32.81
N GLU A 123 -23.16 10.15 -32.48
CA GLU A 123 -23.05 9.64 -31.13
C GLU A 123 -22.08 8.47 -31.11
N GLY A 124 -21.42 8.27 -29.98
CA GLY A 124 -20.84 6.98 -29.68
C GLY A 124 -20.66 6.79 -28.20
N GLU A 125 -20.54 5.52 -27.82
CA GLU A 125 -20.35 5.09 -26.45
C GLU A 125 -19.07 4.26 -26.33
N HIS A 126 -18.42 4.35 -25.17
CA HIS A 126 -17.28 3.54 -24.82
C HIS A 126 -17.36 3.13 -23.36
N VAL A 127 -17.21 1.84 -23.09
CA VAL A 127 -17.29 1.27 -21.74
C VAL A 127 -15.88 0.99 -21.23
N ILE A 128 -15.60 1.51 -20.03
CA ILE A 128 -14.36 1.29 -19.29
C ILE A 128 -14.72 0.62 -17.96
N GLU A 129 -14.10 -0.52 -17.68
CA GLU A 129 -14.23 -1.18 -16.39
C GLU A 129 -13.26 -0.53 -15.39
N LEU A 130 -13.79 0.06 -14.33
CA LEU A 130 -13.00 0.56 -13.22
C LEU A 130 -12.81 -0.55 -12.19
N ARG A 131 -11.56 -1.00 -12.04
CA ARG A 131 -11.20 -2.07 -11.10
C ARG A 131 -10.55 -1.49 -9.85
N TYR A 132 -10.99 -1.96 -8.70
CA TYR A 132 -10.23 -1.77 -7.49
C TYR A 132 -9.01 -2.70 -7.51
N GLY A 133 -7.83 -2.13 -7.26
CA GLY A 133 -6.58 -2.86 -7.03
C GLY A 133 -6.58 -3.53 -5.66
N THR A 134 -5.42 -3.62 -5.01
CA THR A 134 -5.33 -4.23 -3.68
C THR A 134 -5.76 -3.24 -2.59
N PRO A 135 -6.68 -3.58 -1.67
CA PRO A 135 -7.03 -2.70 -0.54
C PRO A 135 -5.88 -2.53 0.46
N PHE A 136 -4.82 -3.32 0.34
CA PHE A 136 -3.77 -3.37 1.34
C PHE A 136 -2.53 -2.63 0.86
N TRP A 137 -2.03 -1.73 1.72
CA TRP A 137 -0.73 -1.09 1.52
C TRP A 137 0.44 -2.08 1.66
N PHE A 138 0.28 -3.08 2.54
CA PHE A 138 1.19 -4.22 2.69
C PHE A 138 0.53 -5.51 2.24
N GLN A 139 1.28 -6.44 1.66
CA GLN A 139 0.76 -7.80 1.54
C GLN A 139 0.49 -8.36 2.94
N PRO A 140 -0.66 -9.01 3.18
CA PRO A 140 -1.00 -9.53 4.51
C PRO A 140 0.10 -10.42 5.10
N VAL A 141 0.74 -11.24 4.26
CA VAL A 141 1.85 -12.12 4.65
C VAL A 141 3.03 -11.31 5.20
N GLU A 142 3.40 -10.20 4.56
CA GLU A 142 4.51 -9.35 5.01
C GLU A 142 4.19 -8.67 6.34
N SER A 143 2.94 -8.19 6.50
CA SER A 143 2.47 -7.60 7.77
C SER A 143 2.56 -8.60 8.93
N PHE A 144 2.09 -9.84 8.72
CA PHE A 144 2.20 -10.90 9.73
C PHE A 144 3.65 -11.27 10.05
N LEU A 145 4.56 -11.24 9.08
CA LEU A 145 5.98 -11.48 9.31
C LEU A 145 6.62 -10.39 10.17
N VAL A 146 6.31 -9.12 9.90
CA VAL A 146 6.82 -7.98 10.71
C VAL A 146 6.29 -8.06 12.14
N ILE A 147 4.98 -8.29 12.31
CA ILE A 147 4.35 -8.43 13.64
C ILE A 147 4.93 -9.64 14.38
N GLY A 148 5.03 -10.78 13.70
CA GLY A 148 5.57 -12.02 14.27
C GLY A 148 7.01 -11.86 14.73
N ALA A 149 7.86 -11.23 13.91
CA ALA A 149 9.26 -10.94 14.26
C ALA A 149 9.36 -10.00 15.48
N ALA A 150 8.57 -8.94 15.54
CA ALA A 150 8.58 -8.04 16.69
C ALA A 150 8.15 -8.73 18.00
N ILE A 151 7.12 -9.58 17.95
CA ILE A 151 6.69 -10.38 19.11
C ILE A 151 7.79 -11.37 19.51
N LEU A 152 8.41 -12.03 18.54
CA LEU A 152 9.50 -12.97 18.77
C LEU A 152 10.71 -12.28 19.43
N ALA A 153 11.07 -11.08 18.98
CA ALA A 153 12.14 -10.28 19.58
C ALA A 153 11.92 -10.02 21.07
N VAL A 154 10.69 -9.65 21.45
CA VAL A 154 10.32 -9.40 22.85
C VAL A 154 10.33 -10.71 23.65
N ALA A 155 9.81 -11.80 23.10
CA ALA A 155 9.82 -13.10 23.75
C ALA A 155 11.25 -13.60 24.02
N LEU A 156 12.14 -13.52 23.03
CA LEU A 156 13.56 -13.88 23.17
C LEU A 156 14.26 -13.01 24.21
N PHE A 157 13.95 -11.71 24.25
CA PHE A 157 14.49 -10.81 25.25
C PHE A 157 14.06 -11.20 26.67
N LEU A 158 12.77 -11.47 26.89
CA LEU A 158 12.26 -11.92 28.18
C LEU A 158 12.87 -13.26 28.61
N LEU A 159 13.06 -14.20 27.69
CA LEU A 159 13.72 -15.47 27.96
C LEU A 159 15.18 -15.29 28.38
N GLN A 160 15.94 -14.43 27.69
CA GLN A 160 17.33 -14.13 28.04
C GLN A 160 17.45 -13.52 29.44
N VAL A 161 16.67 -12.48 29.73
CA VAL A 161 16.68 -11.81 31.03
C VAL A 161 16.21 -12.75 32.13
N GLY A 162 15.14 -13.50 31.89
CA GLY A 162 14.60 -14.48 32.83
C GLY A 162 15.61 -15.57 33.17
N TYR A 163 16.28 -16.13 32.16
CA TYR A 163 17.31 -17.15 32.36
C TYR A 163 18.48 -16.63 33.20
N VAL A 164 19.01 -15.45 32.86
CA VAL A 164 20.13 -14.87 33.62
C VAL A 164 19.69 -14.49 35.04
N ALA A 165 18.47 -13.98 35.23
CA ALA A 165 17.97 -13.61 36.55
C ALA A 165 17.73 -14.80 37.49
N VAL A 166 17.48 -16.00 36.95
CA VAL A 166 17.34 -17.25 37.69
C VAL A 166 18.69 -17.89 37.98
N LYS A 167 19.62 -17.87 37.02
CA LYS A 167 20.91 -18.55 37.14
C LYS A 167 22.02 -17.74 37.82
N PHE A 168 21.98 -16.42 37.67
CA PHE A 168 22.99 -15.51 38.21
C PHE A 168 22.35 -14.55 39.20
N GLU A 169 23.09 -14.19 40.24
CA GLU A 169 22.65 -13.19 41.22
C GLU A 169 22.61 -11.79 40.59
N MET A 170 21.50 -11.48 39.93
CA MET A 170 21.21 -10.12 39.47
C MET A 170 20.65 -9.28 40.60
N SER A 171 21.15 -8.04 40.73
CA SER A 171 20.58 -7.07 41.65
C SER A 171 19.11 -6.78 41.32
N LEU A 172 18.31 -6.57 42.37
CA LEU A 172 16.86 -6.35 42.26
C LEU A 172 16.55 -5.14 41.35
N LEU A 173 17.38 -4.11 41.40
CA LEU A 173 17.27 -2.90 40.57
C LEU A 173 17.44 -3.22 39.07
N LYS A 174 18.39 -4.09 38.69
CA LYS A 174 18.58 -4.53 37.30
C LYS A 174 17.39 -5.37 36.82
N LYS A 175 16.86 -6.26 37.66
CA LYS A 175 15.67 -7.07 37.35
C LYS A 175 14.45 -6.19 37.06
N ILE A 176 14.19 -5.19 37.91
CA ILE A 176 13.10 -4.22 37.70
C ILE A 176 13.33 -3.40 36.42
N SER A 177 14.55 -2.94 36.18
CA SER A 177 14.88 -2.14 35.00
C SER A 177 14.60 -2.88 33.69
N PHE A 178 15.06 -4.14 33.54
CA PHE A 178 14.79 -4.91 32.32
C PHE A 178 13.30 -5.26 32.16
N GLY A 179 12.60 -5.57 33.26
CA GLY A 179 11.15 -5.78 33.24
C GLY A 179 10.39 -4.55 32.76
N LEU A 180 10.79 -3.36 33.22
CA LEU A 180 10.19 -2.09 32.81
C LEU A 180 10.42 -1.83 31.31
N VAL A 181 11.63 -2.08 30.80
CA VAL A 181 11.93 -1.95 29.36
C VAL A 181 11.05 -2.89 28.53
N ALA A 182 10.93 -4.16 28.94
CA ALA A 182 10.07 -5.12 28.24
C ALA A 182 8.60 -4.67 28.24
N LEU A 183 8.09 -4.18 29.38
CA LEU A 183 6.73 -3.68 29.52
C LEU A 183 6.47 -2.49 28.59
N ILE A 184 7.39 -1.52 28.55
CA ILE A 184 7.29 -0.35 27.66
C ILE A 184 7.23 -0.80 26.20
N VAL A 185 8.11 -1.71 25.78
CA VAL A 185 8.10 -2.23 24.41
C VAL A 185 6.77 -2.91 24.08
N MET A 186 6.23 -3.73 24.98
CA MET A 186 4.92 -4.37 24.78
C MET A 186 3.77 -3.38 24.63
N ILE A 187 3.73 -2.35 25.47
CA ILE A 187 2.69 -1.30 25.42
C ILE A 187 2.73 -0.55 24.08
N ILE A 188 3.89 -0.45 23.44
CA ILE A 188 4.04 0.22 22.14
C ILE A 188 3.76 -0.72 20.97
N VAL A 189 4.31 -1.93 21.01
CA VAL A 189 4.23 -2.91 19.90
C VAL A 189 2.80 -3.45 19.73
N VAL A 190 2.05 -3.68 20.80
CA VAL A 190 0.68 -4.24 20.71
C VAL A 190 -0.28 -3.30 19.96
N PRO A 191 -0.39 -2.00 20.31
CA PRO A 191 -1.15 -1.04 19.50
C PRO A 191 -0.59 -0.90 18.09
N GLY A 192 0.74 -0.90 17.93
CA GLY A 192 1.39 -0.85 16.62
C GLY A 192 0.93 -1.98 15.70
N ALA A 193 0.91 -3.22 16.20
CA ALA A 193 0.43 -4.39 15.48
C ALA A 193 -1.05 -4.26 15.11
N ALA A 194 -1.91 -3.79 16.04
CA ALA A 194 -3.33 -3.57 15.76
C ALA A 194 -3.57 -2.51 14.67
N LEU A 195 -2.71 -1.48 14.61
CA LEU A 195 -2.77 -0.45 13.57
C LEU A 195 -2.24 -0.93 12.22
N LEU A 196 -1.23 -1.82 12.22
CA LEU A 196 -0.62 -2.34 11.00
C LEU A 196 -1.52 -3.34 10.24
N VAL A 197 -2.46 -3.99 10.94
CA VAL A 197 -3.46 -4.89 10.33
C VAL A 197 -4.57 -4.12 9.60
N LYS A 198 -4.72 -2.81 9.84
CA LYS A 198 -5.75 -2.01 9.17
C LYS A 198 -5.50 -1.91 7.67
N GLU A 199 -6.58 -1.98 6.91
CA GLU A 199 -6.56 -1.88 5.45
C GLU A 199 -6.19 -0.45 5.01
N GLY A 200 -5.49 -0.37 3.87
CA GLY A 200 -5.14 0.88 3.20
C GLY A 200 -3.89 1.63 3.68
N PHE A 201 -3.45 2.55 2.83
CA PHE A 201 -2.40 3.52 3.11
C PHE A 201 -2.97 4.69 3.91
N THR A 202 -3.02 4.53 5.23
CA THR A 202 -3.52 5.58 6.13
C THR A 202 -2.40 6.00 7.06
N LEU A 203 -2.53 7.21 7.62
CA LEU A 203 -1.64 7.69 8.67
C LEU A 203 -1.55 6.67 9.83
N ALA A 204 -2.65 5.96 10.11
CA ALA A 204 -2.74 4.94 11.14
C ALA A 204 -1.86 3.72 10.84
N SER A 205 -1.90 3.17 9.63
CA SER A 205 -1.09 1.99 9.26
C SER A 205 0.40 2.34 9.17
N GLN A 206 0.75 3.55 8.72
CA GLN A 206 2.12 4.07 8.76
C GLN A 206 2.65 4.18 10.20
N PHE A 207 1.87 4.76 11.11
CA PHE A 207 2.21 4.80 12.52
C PHE A 207 2.32 3.39 13.11
N GLY A 208 1.45 2.46 12.71
CA GLY A 208 1.52 1.05 13.12
C GLY A 208 2.88 0.43 12.81
N LEU A 209 3.37 0.58 11.58
CA LEU A 209 4.68 0.06 11.17
C LEU A 209 5.82 0.69 12.00
N GLY A 210 5.79 2.01 12.17
CA GLY A 210 6.78 2.71 12.99
C GLY A 210 6.78 2.26 14.45
N LEU A 211 5.60 2.07 15.05
CA LEU A 211 5.42 1.61 16.42
C LEU A 211 5.86 0.16 16.62
N VAL A 212 5.88 -0.66 15.58
CA VAL A 212 6.41 -2.04 15.66
C VAL A 212 7.93 -2.06 15.54
N VAL A 213 8.49 -1.29 14.59
CA VAL A 213 9.94 -1.33 14.29
C VAL A 213 10.77 -0.50 15.25
N LEU A 214 10.38 0.74 15.57
CA LEU A 214 11.21 1.67 16.35
C LEU A 214 11.52 1.18 17.78
N PRO A 215 10.60 0.57 18.54
CA PRO A 215 10.90 0.12 19.90
C PRO A 215 11.98 -0.97 19.98
N THR A 216 12.29 -1.65 18.87
CA THR A 216 13.33 -2.68 18.84
C THR A 216 14.71 -2.15 19.20
N ILE A 217 14.96 -0.83 19.09
CA ILE A 217 16.20 -0.19 19.57
C ILE A 217 16.44 -0.44 21.06
N LEU A 218 15.36 -0.46 21.85
CA LEU A 218 15.43 -0.64 23.30
C LEU A 218 15.88 -2.06 23.67
N LEU A 219 15.76 -3.01 22.74
CA LEU A 219 16.18 -4.40 22.91
C LEU A 219 17.67 -4.64 22.57
N VAL A 220 18.37 -3.65 22.02
CA VAL A 220 19.79 -3.77 21.66
C VAL A 220 20.71 -3.65 22.89
N PRO A 221 20.64 -2.58 23.72
CA PRO A 221 21.52 -2.43 24.89
C PRO A 221 21.44 -3.56 25.92
N PRO A 222 20.26 -4.14 26.23
CA PRO A 222 20.16 -5.21 27.23
C PRO A 222 21.01 -6.44 26.92
N LEU A 223 21.26 -6.75 25.64
CA LEU A 223 22.11 -7.88 25.26
C LEU A 223 23.54 -7.73 25.83
N PHE A 224 24.08 -6.52 25.83
CA PHE A 224 25.40 -6.23 26.40
C PHE A 224 25.43 -6.47 27.91
N PHE A 225 24.40 -6.02 28.63
CA PHE A 225 24.32 -6.19 30.08
C PHE A 225 24.13 -7.66 30.49
N VAL A 226 23.39 -8.43 29.70
CA VAL A 226 23.22 -9.88 29.88
C VAL A 226 24.58 -10.57 29.77
N PHE A 227 25.41 -10.24 28.78
CA PHE A 227 26.76 -10.80 28.66
C PHE A 227 27.70 -10.39 29.79
N GLN A 228 27.68 -9.13 30.23
CA GLN A 228 28.49 -8.70 31.37
C GLN A 228 28.10 -9.36 32.69
N SER A 229 26.85 -9.80 32.82
CA SER A 229 26.41 -10.52 34.04
C SER A 229 26.94 -11.95 34.11
N VAL A 230 27.48 -12.47 33.00
CA VAL A 230 27.97 -13.86 32.89
C VAL A 230 29.48 -13.94 32.69
N PHE A 231 30.08 -12.95 32.05
CA PHE A 231 31.53 -12.88 31.82
C PHE A 231 32.12 -11.61 32.43
N GLU A 232 33.25 -11.71 33.15
CA GLU A 232 34.00 -10.55 33.64
C GLU A 232 34.52 -9.68 32.48
N LYS A 233 34.91 -10.31 31.36
CA LYS A 233 35.22 -9.64 30.09
C LYS A 233 34.40 -10.27 28.98
N PRO A 234 33.65 -9.49 28.18
CA PRO A 234 32.84 -10.05 27.12
C PRO A 234 33.74 -10.74 26.09
N PRO A 235 33.46 -12.01 25.72
CA PRO A 235 34.24 -12.69 24.70
C PRO A 235 34.10 -11.96 23.36
N LEU A 236 35.11 -12.08 22.50
CA LEU A 236 35.11 -11.44 21.18
C LEU A 236 33.85 -11.81 20.36
N PHE A 237 33.35 -13.04 20.54
CA PHE A 237 32.09 -13.49 19.99
C PHE A 237 30.87 -12.66 20.43
N ALA A 238 30.77 -12.29 21.71
CA ALA A 238 29.67 -11.46 22.21
C ALA A 238 29.70 -10.05 21.62
N ILE A 239 30.90 -9.48 21.43
CA ILE A 239 31.07 -8.18 20.77
C ILE A 239 30.57 -8.24 19.32
N ILE A 240 30.92 -9.29 18.58
CA ILE A 240 30.42 -9.51 17.21
C ILE A 240 28.90 -9.58 17.17
N LEU A 241 28.26 -10.30 18.10
CA LEU A 241 26.79 -10.40 18.16
C LEU A 241 26.14 -9.04 18.42
N ILE A 242 26.72 -8.19 19.28
CA ILE A 242 26.18 -6.86 19.55
C ILE A 242 26.27 -5.97 18.30
N ILE A 243 27.40 -6.00 17.59
CA ILE A 243 27.57 -5.25 16.33
C ILE A 243 26.55 -5.73 15.29
N LEU A 244 26.38 -7.06 15.16
CA LEU A 244 25.43 -7.63 14.20
C LEU A 244 23.98 -7.27 14.55
N LYS A 245 23.62 -7.23 15.84
CA LYS A 245 22.29 -6.78 16.29
C LYS A 245 22.05 -5.32 15.97
N ALA A 246 23.05 -4.46 16.20
CA ALA A 246 22.97 -3.04 15.85
C ALA A 246 22.84 -2.84 14.33
N LEU A 247 23.55 -3.63 13.53
CA LEU A 247 23.44 -3.60 12.06
C LEU A 247 22.04 -4.04 11.61
N GLY A 248 21.49 -5.11 12.18
CA GLY A 248 20.11 -5.54 11.91
C GLY A 248 19.09 -4.45 12.19
N TYR A 249 19.27 -3.70 13.29
CA TYR A 249 18.45 -2.53 13.60
C TYR A 249 18.58 -1.41 12.56
N LEU A 250 19.80 -1.06 12.15
CA LEU A 250 20.01 -0.04 11.11
C LEU A 250 19.34 -0.43 9.79
N ILE A 251 19.41 -1.71 9.40
CA ILE A 251 18.73 -2.24 8.21
C ILE A 251 17.21 -2.11 8.36
N ALA A 252 16.66 -2.48 9.51
CA ALA A 252 15.22 -2.37 9.77
C ALA A 252 14.71 -0.92 9.70
N VAL A 253 15.47 0.04 10.26
CA VAL A 253 15.12 1.47 10.21
C VAL A 253 15.29 2.04 8.81
N ALA A 254 16.32 1.64 8.07
CA ALA A 254 16.50 2.05 6.68
C ALA A 254 15.32 1.57 5.81
N GLY A 255 14.92 0.30 5.98
CA GLY A 255 13.74 -0.25 5.31
C GLY A 255 12.44 0.48 5.72
N LEU A 256 12.30 0.88 6.99
CA LEU A 256 11.15 1.66 7.45
C LEU A 256 11.10 3.01 6.74
N ALA A 257 12.23 3.72 6.67
CA ALA A 257 12.33 5.03 6.06
C ALA A 257 12.00 5.01 4.56
N THR A 258 12.35 3.95 3.84
CA THR A 258 12.00 3.78 2.42
C THR A 258 10.57 3.28 2.22
N SER A 259 10.01 2.53 3.17
CA SER A 259 8.64 2.04 3.09
C SER A 259 7.59 3.13 3.33
N LEU A 260 7.86 4.13 4.18
CA LEU A 260 6.90 5.21 4.49
C LEU A 260 6.48 6.07 3.28
N PRO A 261 7.39 6.51 2.38
CA PRO A 261 7.02 7.32 1.23
C PRO A 261 6.53 6.52 0.01
N GLU A 262 6.75 5.21 -0.04
CA GLU A 262 6.40 4.36 -1.19
C GLU A 262 5.03 3.68 -1.03
N CYS A 263 4.25 3.68 -2.10
CA CYS A 263 3.00 2.95 -2.19
C CYS A 263 2.85 2.33 -3.59
N PRO A 264 2.86 0.99 -3.73
CA PRO A 264 3.17 0.00 -2.69
C PRO A 264 4.67 0.00 -2.31
N PRO A 265 5.03 -0.35 -1.07
CA PRO A 265 6.42 -0.37 -0.61
C PRO A 265 7.17 -1.52 -1.29
N LYS A 266 8.18 -1.22 -2.10
CA LYS A 266 8.98 -2.27 -2.78
C LYS A 266 10.03 -2.90 -1.89
N GLN A 267 10.39 -2.23 -0.79
CA GLN A 267 11.50 -2.60 0.08
C GLN A 267 11.06 -3.14 1.45
N THR A 268 9.80 -3.58 1.60
CA THR A 268 9.31 -4.24 2.82
C THR A 268 10.20 -5.38 3.29
N SER A 269 10.73 -6.14 2.33
CA SER A 269 11.67 -7.24 2.57
C SER A 269 12.91 -6.81 3.37
N VAL A 270 13.34 -5.54 3.26
CA VAL A 270 14.47 -4.98 4.01
C VAL A 270 14.13 -4.84 5.48
N VAL A 271 12.92 -4.38 5.82
CA VAL A 271 12.43 -4.31 7.21
C VAL A 271 12.38 -5.70 7.83
N ILE A 272 11.78 -6.65 7.11
CA ILE A 272 11.66 -8.04 7.55
C ILE A 272 13.05 -8.66 7.75
N ALA A 273 13.99 -8.43 6.83
CA ALA A 273 15.35 -8.92 6.95
C ALA A 273 16.07 -8.33 8.18
N GLY A 274 15.94 -7.02 8.42
CA GLY A 274 16.54 -6.37 9.59
C GLY A 274 16.00 -6.92 10.92
N LEU A 275 14.68 -7.09 11.04
CA LEU A 275 14.04 -7.72 12.21
C LEU A 275 14.47 -9.19 12.37
N GLY A 276 14.53 -9.95 11.27
CA GLY A 276 14.99 -11.33 11.29
C GLY A 276 16.43 -11.47 11.79
N ILE A 277 17.34 -10.56 11.39
CA ILE A 277 18.72 -10.55 11.91
C ILE A 277 18.73 -10.33 13.43
N ILE A 278 17.92 -9.40 13.93
CA ILE A 278 17.79 -9.12 15.37
C ILE A 278 17.37 -10.38 16.13
N ASP A 279 16.36 -11.10 15.62
CA ASP A 279 15.84 -12.32 16.24
C ASP A 279 16.84 -13.47 16.21
N ILE A 280 17.50 -13.70 15.06
CA ILE A 280 18.52 -14.73 14.91
C ILE A 280 19.68 -14.48 15.89
N VAL A 281 20.16 -13.23 15.99
CA VAL A 281 21.23 -12.87 16.93
C VAL A 281 20.79 -13.09 18.38
N ALA A 282 19.56 -12.72 18.73
CA ALA A 282 19.02 -12.95 20.06
C ALA A 282 18.90 -14.46 20.37
N ALA A 283 18.44 -15.27 19.42
CA ALA A 283 18.36 -16.73 19.59
C ALA A 283 19.75 -17.36 19.77
N ILE A 284 20.74 -16.99 18.94
CA ILE A 284 22.12 -17.48 19.05
C ILE A 284 22.71 -17.10 20.40
N ALA A 285 22.56 -15.84 20.83
CA ALA A 285 23.04 -15.40 22.13
C ALA A 285 22.39 -16.18 23.28
N PHE A 286 21.09 -16.45 23.21
CA PHE A 286 20.39 -17.25 24.22
C PHE A 286 20.93 -18.68 24.29
N ILE A 287 21.08 -19.35 23.14
CA ILE A 287 21.61 -20.72 23.06
C ILE A 287 23.04 -20.79 23.63
N TYR A 288 23.90 -19.85 23.23
CA TYR A 288 25.29 -19.77 23.71
C TYR A 288 25.35 -19.67 25.24
N MET A 289 24.50 -18.85 25.83
CA MET A 289 24.41 -18.68 27.29
C MET A 289 23.95 -19.94 28.00
N VAL A 290 22.99 -20.68 27.42
CA VAL A 290 22.53 -21.96 27.98
C VAL A 290 23.64 -23.03 27.92
N VAL A 291 24.38 -23.10 26.81
CA VAL A 291 25.43 -24.10 26.61
C VAL A 291 26.60 -23.89 27.57
N ILE A 292 27.08 -22.66 27.72
CA ILE A 292 28.23 -22.35 28.59
C ILE A 292 27.92 -22.62 30.06
N VAL A 293 26.71 -22.25 30.51
CA VAL A 293 26.30 -22.50 31.90
C VAL A 293 26.22 -24.00 32.22
N LYS A 294 25.91 -24.86 31.24
CA LYS A 294 25.90 -26.32 31.44
C LYS A 294 27.29 -26.95 31.48
N ASN A 295 28.31 -26.32 30.89
CA ASN A 295 29.68 -26.80 30.84
C ASN A 295 30.64 -25.81 31.55
N PRO A 296 30.67 -25.78 32.89
CA PRO A 296 31.44 -24.81 33.66
C PRO A 296 32.97 -24.93 33.51
N VAL A 297 33.46 -25.99 32.85
CA VAL A 297 34.90 -26.21 32.57
C VAL A 297 35.51 -25.06 31.74
N CYS A 298 34.71 -24.28 31.03
CA CYS A 298 35.17 -23.15 30.22
C CYS A 298 35.15 -21.77 30.94
N ILE A 299 34.70 -21.70 32.20
CA ILE A 299 34.65 -20.45 32.98
C ILE A 299 35.97 -20.20 33.74
N ALA A 300 36.81 -21.23 33.88
CA ALA A 300 38.13 -21.13 34.51
C ALA A 300 39.24 -21.28 33.45
N VAL A 301 39.62 -20.19 32.80
CA VAL A 301 41.00 -20.05 32.33
C VAL A 301 41.49 -18.68 32.81
N PRO A 302 42.55 -18.63 33.64
CA PRO A 302 43.10 -17.39 34.21
C PRO A 302 43.66 -16.44 33.14
#